data_AF-B7WVP4-F1
#
_entry.id   AF-B7WVP4-F1
#
_cell.length_a   1.000
_cell.length_b   1.000
_cell.length_c   1.000
_cell.angle_alpha   90.00
_cell.angle_beta   90.00
_cell.angle_gamma   90.00
#
_symmetry.space_group_name_H-M   'P 1'
#
loop_
_entity.id
_entity.type
_entity.pdbx_description
1 polymer ?
#
loop_
_entity_poly.entity_id
_entity_poly.type
_entity_poly.pdbx_seq_one_letter_code
_entity_poly.pdbx_strand_id
1 'polypeptide(L)'
;MSTIQYFDDPEVGLARETSHPAFVRIATQDFYYDCGDDFSPFGNDDGSDTLAALEEWYQEQTGSKPAKALRFLHQQLSDWDLPVPEDMLAHDDAAKAQWLASDDMNQSYLRSVCRAQVATAFGQFKITGSIDADLHQQALLALACQQWLNTVARSKYPDWEYADQESERLALMNTALEQASAA
;
A
#
# COMPACT_ATOMS: atom_id res chain seq x y z
N MET A 1 -17.39 -20.43 8.33
CA MET A 1 -16.80 -19.93 9.59
C MET A 1 -16.62 -18.44 9.42
N SER A 2 -17.07 -17.62 10.38
CA SER A 2 -16.83 -16.18 10.31
C SER A 2 -15.35 -15.93 10.61
N THR A 3 -14.59 -15.39 9.66
CA THR A 3 -13.19 -15.01 9.88
C THR A 3 -13.17 -13.86 10.88
N ILE A 4 -12.36 -13.97 11.94
CA ILE A 4 -12.17 -12.88 12.90
C ILE A 4 -11.42 -11.76 12.18
N GLN A 5 -11.96 -10.55 12.24
CA GLN A 5 -11.35 -9.34 11.69
C GLN A 5 -10.67 -8.56 12.81
N TYR A 6 -9.56 -7.89 12.47
CA TYR A 6 -8.73 -7.12 13.39
C TYR A 6 -8.71 -5.66 12.93
N PHE A 7 -9.02 -4.74 13.84
CA PHE A 7 -9.09 -3.30 13.58
C PHE A 7 -8.24 -2.56 14.60
N ASP A 8 -7.73 -1.39 14.25
CA ASP A 8 -7.01 -0.55 15.20
C ASP A 8 -7.94 -0.05 16.30
N ASP A 9 -7.41 -0.08 17.52
CA ASP A 9 -8.06 0.52 18.67
C ASP A 9 -7.69 2.01 18.70
N PRO A 10 -8.64 2.94 18.89
CA PRO A 10 -8.32 4.37 18.87
C PRO A 10 -7.31 4.83 19.93
N GLU A 11 -7.14 4.10 21.03
CA GLU A 11 -6.16 4.41 22.09
C GLU A 11 -4.77 3.81 21.79
N VAL A 12 -4.71 2.69 21.08
CA VAL A 12 -3.47 1.97 20.75
C VAL A 12 -2.92 2.37 19.37
N GLY A 13 -3.81 2.58 18.40
CA GLY A 13 -3.51 2.78 16.99
C GLY A 13 -2.99 1.52 16.30
N LEU A 14 -2.23 1.74 15.23
CA LEU A 14 -1.55 0.69 14.45
C LEU A 14 -0.53 -0.04 15.33
N ALA A 15 -0.83 -1.28 15.70
CA ALA A 15 0.03 -2.08 16.56
C ALA A 15 -0.03 -3.57 16.26
N ARG A 16 0.90 -4.34 16.83
CA ARG A 16 0.92 -5.81 16.71
C ARG A 16 -0.31 -6.43 17.36
N GLU A 17 -0.74 -5.84 18.47
CA GLU A 17 -1.86 -6.28 19.30
C GLU A 17 -3.22 -6.09 18.59
N THR A 18 -3.31 -5.10 17.70
CA THR A 18 -4.50 -4.79 16.89
C THR A 18 -4.46 -5.41 15.49
N SER A 19 -3.46 -6.25 15.22
CA SER A 19 -3.22 -6.87 13.91
C SER A 19 -3.48 -8.37 13.92
N HIS A 20 -3.93 -8.91 12.78
CA HIS A 20 -4.13 -10.34 12.63
C HIS A 20 -2.81 -11.12 12.85
N PRO A 21 -2.80 -12.26 13.57
CA PRO A 21 -1.57 -13.01 13.88
C PRO A 21 -0.75 -13.46 12.66
N ALA A 22 -1.40 -13.70 11.53
CA ALA A 22 -0.73 -14.00 10.26
C ALA A 22 0.09 -12.81 9.74
N PHE A 23 -0.47 -11.59 9.84
CA PHE A 23 0.24 -10.36 9.52
C PHE A 23 1.44 -10.18 10.44
N VAL A 24 1.25 -10.28 11.76
CA VAL A 24 2.32 -10.11 12.77
C VAL A 24 3.49 -11.09 12.57
N ARG A 25 3.20 -12.31 12.11
CA ARG A 25 4.24 -13.32 11.82
C ARG A 25 5.15 -12.93 10.65
N ILE A 26 4.65 -12.16 9.69
CA ILE A 26 5.37 -11.77 8.47
C ILE A 26 5.94 -10.36 8.61
N ALA A 27 5.11 -9.40 9.01
CA ALA A 27 5.46 -8.00 9.26
C ALA A 27 6.22 -7.86 10.59
N THR A 28 7.40 -8.48 10.69
CA THR A 28 8.14 -8.58 11.96
C THR A 28 8.87 -7.29 12.36
N GLN A 29 9.22 -6.45 11.38
CA GLN A 29 9.96 -5.22 11.61
C GLN A 29 9.07 -4.10 12.14
N ASP A 30 9.63 -3.23 12.98
CA ASP A 30 8.86 -2.16 13.64
C ASP A 30 8.27 -1.13 12.65
N PHE A 31 8.92 -0.90 11.50
CA PHE A 31 8.45 0.09 10.53
C PHE A 31 7.04 -0.22 10.00
N TYR A 32 6.60 -1.48 9.98
CA TYR A 32 5.22 -1.82 9.58
C TYR A 32 4.15 -1.27 10.54
N TYR A 33 4.55 -0.89 11.74
CA TYR A 33 3.70 -0.36 12.80
C TYR A 33 4.02 1.10 13.15
N ASP A 34 4.91 1.74 12.39
CA ASP A 34 5.31 3.12 12.63
C ASP A 34 4.48 4.06 11.75
N CYS A 35 3.49 4.71 12.35
CA CYS A 35 2.65 5.69 11.66
C CYS A 35 3.39 7.00 11.31
N GLY A 36 4.67 7.14 11.68
CA GLY A 36 5.53 8.25 11.29
C GLY A 36 6.70 7.87 10.37
N ASP A 37 6.86 6.60 10.00
CA ASP A 37 7.81 6.20 8.94
C ASP A 37 7.11 6.33 7.59
N ASP A 38 7.44 7.40 6.85
CA ASP A 38 6.90 7.72 5.50
C ASP A 38 7.04 6.58 4.48
N PHE A 39 7.98 5.65 4.71
CA PHE A 39 8.25 4.51 3.83
C PHE A 39 7.61 3.21 4.30
N SER A 40 6.89 3.23 5.42
CA SER A 40 5.99 2.16 5.82
C SER A 40 4.71 2.17 4.97
N PRO A 41 3.98 1.04 4.90
CA PRO A 41 2.72 0.99 4.15
C PRO A 41 1.64 1.93 4.71
N PHE A 42 1.75 2.37 5.97
CA PHE A 42 0.69 3.11 6.67
C PHE A 42 1.14 4.44 7.30
N GLY A 43 2.43 4.79 7.21
CA GLY A 43 3.01 5.94 7.91
C GLY A 43 3.13 7.22 7.08
N ASN A 44 2.68 7.19 5.83
CA ASN A 44 2.42 8.40 5.04
C ASN A 44 0.92 8.66 4.93
N ASP A 45 0.53 9.90 4.62
CA ASP A 45 -0.87 10.32 4.51
C ASP A 45 -1.71 9.38 3.64
N ASP A 46 -1.25 9.07 2.42
CA ASP A 46 -1.96 8.19 1.47
C ASP A 46 -2.24 6.80 2.10
N GLY A 47 -1.24 6.22 2.75
CA GLY A 47 -1.32 4.90 3.36
C GLY A 47 -2.16 4.88 4.65
N SER A 48 -2.01 5.90 5.49
CA SER A 48 -2.80 6.08 6.71
C SER A 48 -4.29 6.25 6.39
N ASP A 49 -4.62 7.17 5.47
CA ASP A 49 -5.99 7.42 5.04
C ASP A 49 -6.61 6.17 4.40
N THR A 50 -5.84 5.45 3.59
CA THR A 50 -6.28 4.19 2.98
C THR A 50 -6.58 3.12 4.05
N LEU A 51 -5.72 2.97 5.07
CA LEU A 51 -5.95 2.00 6.14
C LEU A 51 -7.21 2.34 6.94
N ALA A 52 -7.36 3.60 7.36
CA ALA A 52 -8.53 4.04 8.11
C ALA A 52 -9.84 3.78 7.34
N ALA A 53 -9.89 4.20 6.07
CA ALA A 53 -11.06 3.99 5.22
C ALA A 53 -11.33 2.49 4.95
N LEU A 54 -10.28 1.67 4.83
CA LEU A 54 -10.43 0.22 4.65
C LEU A 54 -11.00 -0.45 5.91
N GLU A 55 -10.58 -0.04 7.10
CA GLU A 55 -11.10 -0.55 8.37
C GLU A 55 -12.59 -0.22 8.52
N GLU A 56 -12.97 1.04 8.28
CA GLU A 56 -14.38 1.47 8.26
C GLU A 56 -15.20 0.64 7.26
N TRP A 57 -14.69 0.48 6.04
CA TRP A 57 -15.35 -0.30 4.99
C TRP A 57 -15.54 -1.78 5.36
N TYR A 58 -14.60 -2.39 6.09
CA TYR A 58 -14.75 -3.76 6.59
C TYR A 58 -15.76 -3.86 7.73
N GLN A 59 -15.80 -2.87 8.62
CA GLN A 59 -16.76 -2.80 9.73
C GLN A 59 -18.20 -2.67 9.20
N GLU A 60 -18.43 -1.85 8.18
CA GLU A 60 -19.75 -1.66 7.55
C GLU A 60 -20.28 -2.91 6.83
N GLN A 61 -19.40 -3.82 6.42
CA GLN A 61 -19.80 -5.05 5.72
C GLN A 61 -20.19 -6.20 6.62
N THR A 62 -20.09 -6.03 7.95
CA THR A 62 -20.49 -7.07 8.91
C THR A 62 -21.96 -7.47 8.71
N GLY A 63 -22.18 -8.73 8.32
CA GLY A 63 -23.53 -9.31 8.09
C GLY A 63 -23.94 -9.50 6.62
N SER A 64 -23.17 -9.02 5.65
CA SER A 64 -23.36 -9.28 4.21
C SER A 64 -22.24 -10.14 3.64
N LYS A 65 -22.40 -10.71 2.43
CA LYS A 65 -21.25 -11.27 1.70
C LYS A 65 -20.24 -10.15 1.51
N PRO A 66 -18.99 -10.27 1.98
CA PRO A 66 -18.01 -9.22 1.82
C PRO A 66 -17.77 -9.01 0.33
N ALA A 67 -17.90 -7.76 -0.11
CA ALA A 67 -17.37 -7.36 -1.39
C ALA A 67 -15.84 -7.52 -1.39
N LYS A 68 -15.24 -7.57 -2.57
CA LYS A 68 -13.79 -7.64 -2.69
C LYS A 68 -13.15 -6.32 -2.29
N ALA A 69 -12.04 -6.35 -1.55
CA ALA A 69 -11.31 -5.14 -1.18
C ALA A 69 -10.74 -4.40 -2.42
N LEU A 70 -10.55 -5.07 -3.56
CA LEU A 70 -10.27 -4.42 -4.83
C LEU A 70 -11.34 -3.39 -5.23
N ARG A 71 -12.62 -3.65 -4.93
CA ARG A 71 -13.71 -2.70 -5.20
C ARG A 71 -13.58 -1.46 -4.32
N PHE A 72 -13.20 -1.64 -3.06
CA PHE A 72 -12.88 -0.53 -2.16
C PHE A 72 -11.75 0.31 -2.75
N LEU A 73 -10.64 -0.31 -3.14
CA LEU A 73 -9.49 0.40 -3.72
C LEU A 73 -9.88 1.24 -4.95
N HIS A 74 -10.66 0.67 -5.87
CA HIS A 74 -11.12 1.42 -7.04
C HIS A 74 -12.00 2.62 -6.66
N GLN A 75 -12.87 2.47 -5.66
CA GLN A 75 -13.68 3.58 -5.16
C GLN A 75 -12.81 4.65 -4.50
N GLN A 76 -11.89 4.25 -3.62
CA GLN A 76 -10.96 5.13 -2.92
C GLN A 76 -10.14 5.98 -3.89
N LEU A 77 -9.56 5.35 -4.93
CA LEU A 77 -8.79 6.04 -5.95
C LEU A 77 -9.65 6.97 -6.81
N SER A 78 -10.90 6.57 -7.10
CA SER A 78 -11.86 7.43 -7.81
C SER A 78 -12.24 8.66 -6.98
N ASP A 79 -12.37 8.52 -5.66
CA ASP A 79 -12.74 9.61 -4.75
C ASP A 79 -11.59 10.62 -4.58
N TRP A 80 -10.35 10.17 -4.74
CA TRP A 80 -9.17 11.04 -4.76
C TRP A 80 -9.01 11.84 -6.06
N ASP A 81 -9.75 11.50 -7.11
CA ASP A 81 -9.79 12.18 -8.42
C ASP A 81 -8.38 12.42 -9.01
N LEU A 82 -7.51 11.40 -8.91
CA LEU A 82 -6.14 11.46 -9.43
C LEU A 82 -6.12 11.10 -10.93
N PRO A 83 -5.56 11.95 -11.81
CA PRO A 83 -5.56 11.73 -13.26
C PRO A 83 -4.50 10.70 -13.72
N VAL A 84 -4.34 9.60 -12.98
CA VAL A 84 -3.42 8.49 -13.32
C VAL A 84 -4.16 7.48 -14.21
N PRO A 85 -3.63 7.12 -15.39
CA PRO A 85 -4.23 6.08 -16.21
C PRO A 85 -4.35 4.74 -15.45
N GLU A 86 -5.48 4.05 -15.62
CA GLU A 86 -5.83 2.83 -14.87
C GLU A 86 -4.74 1.74 -14.93
N ASP A 87 -4.06 1.61 -16.06
CA ASP A 87 -3.01 0.63 -16.32
C ASP A 87 -1.58 1.19 -16.20
N MET A 88 -1.41 2.43 -15.71
CA MET A 88 -0.12 3.13 -15.66
C MET A 88 0.98 2.34 -14.95
N LEU A 89 0.64 1.60 -13.89
CA LEU A 89 1.63 0.81 -13.15
C LEU A 89 2.23 -0.33 -14.00
N ALA A 90 1.47 -0.85 -14.96
CA ALA A 90 1.88 -1.91 -15.88
C ALA A 90 2.60 -1.39 -17.14
N HIS A 91 2.61 -0.08 -17.39
CA HIS A 91 3.35 0.52 -18.50
C HIS A 91 4.86 0.31 -18.33
N ASP A 92 5.60 0.37 -19.44
CA ASP A 92 7.06 0.38 -19.37
C ASP A 92 7.60 1.71 -18.82
N ASP A 93 8.88 1.71 -18.43
CA ASP A 93 9.53 2.87 -17.83
C ASP A 93 9.55 4.10 -18.76
N ALA A 94 9.56 3.90 -20.09
CA ALA A 94 9.60 4.99 -21.05
C ALA A 94 8.23 5.68 -21.15
N ALA A 95 7.15 4.92 -21.21
CA ALA A 95 5.78 5.43 -21.18
C ALA A 95 5.47 6.13 -19.85
N LYS A 96 5.87 5.54 -18.72
CA LYS A 96 5.78 6.19 -17.40
C LYS A 96 6.56 7.51 -17.39
N ALA A 97 7.82 7.51 -17.84
CA ALA A 97 8.64 8.73 -17.88
C ALA A 97 8.02 9.82 -18.77
N GLN A 98 7.46 9.45 -19.92
CA GLN A 98 6.79 10.39 -20.82
C GLN A 98 5.57 11.04 -20.15
N TRP A 99 4.75 10.26 -19.45
CA TRP A 99 3.60 10.79 -18.71
C TRP A 99 4.04 11.63 -17.50
N LEU A 100 5.06 11.21 -16.74
CA LEU A 100 5.64 12.02 -15.66
C LEU A 100 6.11 13.39 -16.15
N ALA A 101 6.67 13.46 -17.36
CA ALA A 101 7.17 14.71 -17.92
C ALA A 101 6.07 15.65 -18.45
N SER A 102 4.82 15.19 -18.57
CA SER A 102 3.73 16.03 -19.11
C SER A 102 3.14 16.99 -18.09
N ASP A 103 3.29 16.71 -16.79
CA ASP A 103 2.82 17.56 -15.70
C ASP A 103 3.65 17.30 -14.43
N ASP A 104 4.11 18.36 -13.74
CA ASP A 104 4.93 18.23 -12.54
C ASP A 104 4.20 17.49 -11.40
N MET A 105 2.86 17.50 -11.38
CA MET A 105 2.05 16.80 -10.38
C MET A 105 1.94 15.29 -10.61
N ASN A 106 2.22 14.81 -11.83
CA ASN A 106 2.04 13.41 -12.20
C ASN A 106 2.88 12.46 -11.34
N GLN A 107 4.08 12.87 -10.93
CA GLN A 107 4.90 12.08 -10.01
C GLN A 107 4.21 11.87 -8.66
N SER A 108 3.59 12.93 -8.10
CA SER A 108 2.85 12.85 -6.84
C SER A 108 1.61 11.97 -6.97
N TYR A 109 0.84 12.15 -8.05
CA TYR A 109 -0.35 11.34 -8.29
C TYR A 109 -0.03 9.85 -8.41
N LEU A 110 1.02 9.49 -9.17
CA LEU A 110 1.43 8.10 -9.31
C LEU A 110 1.93 7.52 -7.98
N ARG A 111 2.65 8.32 -7.18
CA ARG A 111 3.09 7.92 -5.84
C ARG A 111 1.90 7.63 -4.93
N SER A 112 0.88 8.49 -4.89
CA SER A 112 -0.34 8.28 -4.10
C SER A 112 -1.10 7.02 -4.53
N VAL A 113 -1.26 6.79 -5.85
CA VAL A 113 -1.86 5.55 -6.36
C VAL A 113 -1.08 4.32 -5.89
N CYS A 114 0.25 4.34 -6.01
CA CYS A 114 1.07 3.19 -5.58
C CYS A 114 0.95 2.94 -4.07
N ARG A 115 0.98 3.99 -3.26
CA ARG A 115 0.85 3.88 -1.80
C ARG A 115 -0.50 3.33 -1.40
N ALA A 116 -1.60 3.79 -1.99
CA ALA A 116 -2.94 3.26 -1.73
C ALA A 116 -3.07 1.77 -2.10
N GLN A 117 -2.46 1.32 -3.20
CA GLN A 117 -2.46 -0.10 -3.57
C GLN A 117 -1.69 -0.96 -2.56
N VAL A 118 -0.50 -0.51 -2.15
CA VAL A 118 0.30 -1.20 -1.14
C VAL A 118 -0.42 -1.21 0.21
N ALA A 119 -0.93 -0.06 0.67
CA ALA A 119 -1.68 0.08 1.90
C ALA A 119 -2.94 -0.79 1.91
N THR A 120 -3.66 -0.89 0.80
CA THR A 120 -4.85 -1.76 0.72
C THR A 120 -4.48 -3.23 0.88
N ALA A 121 -3.43 -3.71 0.22
CA ALA A 121 -3.00 -5.10 0.33
C ALA A 121 -2.50 -5.44 1.74
N PHE A 122 -1.62 -4.60 2.31
CA PHE A 122 -1.16 -4.79 3.69
C PHE A 122 -2.28 -4.61 4.70
N GLY A 123 -3.21 -3.68 4.47
CA GLY A 123 -4.38 -3.44 5.32
C GLY A 123 -5.33 -4.63 5.31
N GLN A 124 -5.62 -5.20 4.14
CA GLN A 124 -6.40 -6.43 4.05
C GLN A 124 -5.71 -7.59 4.79
N PHE A 125 -4.38 -7.69 4.68
CA PHE A 125 -3.61 -8.71 5.39
C PHE A 125 -3.66 -8.50 6.91
N LYS A 126 -3.49 -7.26 7.36
CA LYS A 126 -3.60 -6.84 8.76
C LYS A 126 -4.97 -7.18 9.34
N ILE A 127 -6.05 -6.92 8.60
CA ILE A 127 -7.42 -7.08 9.06
C ILE A 127 -7.85 -8.55 9.03
N THR A 128 -7.56 -9.26 7.93
CA THR A 128 -8.17 -10.56 7.64
C THR A 128 -7.20 -11.74 7.73
N GLY A 129 -5.89 -11.48 7.76
CA GLY A 129 -4.87 -12.52 7.71
C GLY A 129 -4.62 -13.12 6.33
N SER A 130 -5.23 -12.57 5.28
CA SER A 130 -5.02 -13.00 3.88
C SER A 130 -5.04 -11.79 2.94
N ILE A 131 -4.54 -11.97 1.72
CA ILE A 131 -4.62 -10.97 0.64
C ILE A 131 -5.33 -11.61 -0.55
N ASP A 132 -6.30 -10.90 -1.12
CA ASP A 132 -6.94 -11.31 -2.37
C ASP A 132 -5.90 -11.32 -3.50
N ALA A 133 -5.94 -12.33 -4.38
CA ALA A 133 -4.91 -12.51 -5.41
C ALA A 133 -4.79 -11.32 -6.37
N ASP A 134 -5.90 -10.63 -6.64
CA ASP A 134 -5.91 -9.43 -7.47
C ASP A 134 -5.24 -8.24 -6.76
N LEU A 135 -5.52 -8.01 -5.47
CA LEU A 135 -4.82 -7.01 -4.65
C LEU A 135 -3.33 -7.31 -4.47
N HIS A 136 -2.97 -8.58 -4.30
CA HIS A 136 -1.57 -9.00 -4.23
C HIS A 136 -0.81 -8.61 -5.49
N GLN A 137 -1.37 -8.89 -6.67
CA GLN A 137 -0.79 -8.51 -7.96
C GLN A 137 -0.66 -6.99 -8.10
N GLN A 138 -1.69 -6.22 -7.71
CA GLN A 138 -1.65 -4.75 -7.75
C GLN A 138 -0.55 -4.20 -6.84
N ALA A 139 -0.42 -4.70 -5.61
CA ALA A 139 0.63 -4.28 -4.69
C ALA A 139 2.05 -4.57 -5.21
N LEU A 140 2.28 -5.71 -5.89
CA LEU A 140 3.56 -5.99 -6.52
C LEU A 140 3.90 -4.99 -7.64
N LEU A 141 2.93 -4.65 -8.49
CA LEU A 141 3.11 -3.62 -9.52
C LEU A 141 3.39 -2.25 -8.90
N ALA A 142 2.70 -1.91 -7.82
CA ALA A 142 2.88 -0.65 -7.09
C ALA A 142 4.26 -0.55 -6.42
N LEU A 143 4.77 -1.63 -5.83
CA LEU A 143 6.13 -1.67 -5.26
C LEU A 143 7.19 -1.54 -6.36
N ALA A 144 7.03 -2.23 -7.49
CA ALA A 144 7.93 -2.10 -8.63
C ALA A 144 7.93 -0.66 -9.18
N CYS A 145 6.76 -0.03 -9.27
CA CYS A 145 6.62 1.36 -9.68
C CYS A 145 7.30 2.33 -8.68
N GLN A 146 7.15 2.13 -7.38
CA GLN A 146 7.83 2.93 -6.36
C GLN A 146 9.35 2.76 -6.40
N GLN A 147 9.86 1.56 -6.68
CA GLN A 147 11.30 1.32 -6.86
C GLN A 147 11.84 2.08 -8.09
N TRP A 148 11.07 2.11 -9.17
CA TRP A 148 11.39 2.91 -10.34
C TRP A 148 11.36 4.42 -10.02
N LEU A 149 10.34 4.90 -9.31
CA LEU A 149 10.25 6.30 -8.85
C LEU A 149 11.43 6.70 -7.96
N ASN A 150 11.90 5.81 -7.08
CA ASN A 150 13.11 6.01 -6.30
C ASN A 150 14.33 6.18 -7.21
N THR A 151 14.47 5.36 -8.25
CA THR A 151 15.57 5.46 -9.23
C THR A 151 15.53 6.78 -10.01
N VAL A 152 14.34 7.23 -10.41
CA VAL A 152 14.13 8.53 -11.05
C VAL A 152 14.50 9.66 -10.07
N ALA A 153 14.07 9.56 -8.82
CA ALA A 153 14.37 10.55 -7.79
C ALA A 153 15.88 10.65 -7.51
N ARG A 154 16.60 9.53 -7.40
CA ARG A 154 18.07 9.50 -7.26
C ARG A 154 18.78 10.18 -8.42
N SER A 155 18.29 10.00 -9.63
CA SER A 155 18.88 10.62 -10.82
C SER A 155 18.71 12.14 -10.81
N LYS A 156 17.59 12.62 -10.26
CA LYS A 156 17.27 14.06 -10.14
C LYS A 156 17.89 14.72 -8.89
N TYR A 157 18.00 13.97 -7.80
CA TYR A 157 18.44 14.40 -6.48
C TYR A 157 19.45 13.37 -5.92
N PRO A 158 20.71 13.39 -6.41
CA PRO A 158 21.71 12.38 -6.06
C PRO A 158 22.07 12.35 -4.57
N ASP A 159 21.88 13.47 -3.87
CA ASP A 159 22.19 13.62 -2.44
C ASP A 159 20.96 13.40 -1.53
N TRP A 160 19.87 12.83 -2.05
CA TRP A 160 18.69 12.52 -1.23
C TRP A 160 19.00 11.38 -0.25
N GLU A 161 19.20 11.74 1.01
CA GLU A 161 19.69 10.84 2.07
C GLU A 161 18.79 9.62 2.35
N TYR A 162 17.51 9.72 2.01
CA TYR A 162 16.52 8.66 2.28
C TYR A 162 16.36 7.68 1.12
N ALA A 163 17.06 7.86 0.00
CA ALA A 163 16.86 7.03 -1.19
C ALA A 163 17.19 5.55 -0.94
N ASP A 164 18.22 5.27 -0.14
CA ASP A 164 18.60 3.91 0.25
C ASP A 164 17.58 3.30 1.22
N GLN A 165 17.10 4.09 2.19
CA GLN A 165 16.08 3.65 3.13
C GLN A 165 14.76 3.32 2.43
N GLU A 166 14.27 4.18 1.52
CA GLU A 166 13.04 3.92 0.75
C GLU A 166 13.19 2.61 -0.04
N SER A 167 14.32 2.42 -0.73
CA SER A 167 14.58 1.20 -1.50
C SER A 167 14.63 -0.06 -0.61
N GLU A 168 15.21 0.02 0.58
CA GLU A 168 15.23 -1.08 1.54
C GLU A 168 13.81 -1.43 2.01
N ARG A 169 13.02 -0.42 2.37
CA ARG A 169 11.63 -0.57 2.84
C ARG A 169 10.73 -1.19 1.76
N LEU A 170 10.89 -0.77 0.50
CA LEU A 170 10.20 -1.37 -0.65
C LEU A 170 10.58 -2.85 -0.83
N ALA A 171 11.86 -3.21 -0.70
CA ALA A 171 12.32 -4.59 -0.82
C ALA A 171 11.77 -5.49 0.32
N LEU A 172 11.69 -4.94 1.54
CA LEU A 172 11.10 -5.62 2.69
C LEU A 172 9.61 -5.87 2.49
N MET A 173 8.86 -4.86 2.02
CA MET A 173 7.45 -5.02 1.65
C MET A 173 7.26 -6.07 0.56
N ASN A 174 8.12 -6.09 -0.46
CA ASN A 174 8.03 -7.12 -1.50
C ASN A 174 8.23 -8.53 -0.94
N THR A 175 9.24 -8.71 -0.09
CA THR A 175 9.50 -10.00 0.59
C THR A 175 8.31 -10.43 1.46
N ALA A 176 7.68 -9.48 2.16
CA ALA A 176 6.51 -9.77 2.99
C ALA A 176 5.30 -10.22 2.14
N LEU A 177 5.06 -9.60 0.98
CA LEU A 177 4.01 -10.04 0.06
C LEU A 177 4.28 -11.43 -0.50
N GLU A 178 5.53 -11.76 -0.86
CA GLU A 178 5.90 -13.10 -1.30
C GLU A 178 5.58 -14.15 -0.22
N GLN A 179 5.96 -13.89 1.03
CA GLN A 179 5.68 -14.77 2.16
C GLN A 179 4.17 -14.91 2.44
N ALA A 180 3.39 -13.84 2.29
CA ALA A 180 1.95 -13.85 2.52
C ALA A 180 1.20 -14.71 1.50
N SER A 181 1.70 -14.82 0.26
CA SER A 181 1.11 -15.69 -0.77
C SER A 181 1.38 -17.19 -0.58
N ALA A 182 2.39 -17.54 0.22
CA ALA A 182 2.79 -18.91 0.50
C ALA A 182 2.20 -19.49 1.81
N ALA A 183 1.49 -18.67 2.59
CA ALA A 183 0.96 -18.99 3.92
C ALA A 183 -0.48 -19.51 3.88
#